data_AF-A0A2Z4JES6-F1
#
_entry.id   AF-A0A2Z4JES6-F1
#
_cell.length_a   1.000
_cell.length_b   1.000
_cell.length_c   1.000
_cell.angle_alpha   90.00
_cell.angle_beta   90.00
_cell.angle_gamma   90.00
#
_symmetry.space_group_name_H-M   'P 1'
#
loop_
_entity.id
_entity.type
_entity.pdbx_description
1 polymer ?
#
loop_
_entity_poly.entity_id
_entity_poly.type
_entity_poly.pdbx_seq_one_letter_code
_entity_poly.pdbx_strand_id
1 'polypeptide(L)'
;MAIRAPYRSLRGISVAAALLAIGAAGCSDVTDAVDSAKDGAQKVARQRSVFSLDVGDCYNPNGKAEGTAYAIEIVPCDEAHEGQVVGEFAIDEGKEYPGDDGVSTIADDRCPVEAQKYSPDTWALPKGVALFYYTPTKESWATGDRAVSCTYTAEKGTFSGSLETAKSLKPEQITYLEGSNAVYEALWANQPEKDTVEGDLAGYKAQAEAVAAALDAHVDGLDGVEGAEVGKLRATLTKAAGNWKKAANAADADAFYIAYDPAFTDIDPSKSVAARKELGLATTVPADEAEVWAS
;
A
#
# COMPACT_ATOMS: atom_id res chain seq x y z
N MET A 1 -16.45 12.48 -4.97
CA MET A 1 -15.80 13.27 -6.04
C MET A 1 -14.68 12.40 -6.57
N ALA A 2 -14.97 11.61 -7.60
CA ALA A 2 -14.09 10.52 -8.04
C ALA A 2 -12.80 11.08 -8.68
N ILE A 3 -11.66 10.72 -8.09
CA ILE A 3 -10.34 11.01 -8.63
C ILE A 3 -10.15 10.06 -9.82
N ARG A 4 -10.15 10.59 -11.05
CA ARG A 4 -9.91 9.80 -12.26
C ARG A 4 -8.45 9.33 -12.29
N ALA A 5 -8.24 8.02 -12.46
CA ALA A 5 -6.92 7.44 -12.64
C ALA A 5 -6.21 8.02 -13.90
N PRO A 6 -4.90 8.30 -13.84
CA PRO A 6 -4.16 8.85 -14.98
C PRO A 6 -3.89 7.79 -16.07
N TYR A 7 -4.17 8.17 -17.32
CA TYR A 7 -4.28 7.30 -18.51
C TYR A 7 -2.93 7.07 -19.23
N ARG A 8 -2.83 5.97 -20.01
CA ARG A 8 -1.70 5.54 -20.86
C ARG A 8 -1.85 6.01 -22.32
N SER A 9 -0.81 6.61 -22.90
CA SER A 9 -0.72 6.98 -24.32
C SER A 9 0.73 6.86 -24.78
N LEU A 10 0.93 6.34 -26.00
CA LEU A 10 2.23 6.15 -26.64
C LEU A 10 2.33 7.05 -27.86
N ARG A 11 3.26 8.01 -27.87
CA ARG A 11 4.01 8.47 -29.07
C ARG A 11 5.34 9.14 -28.68
N GLY A 12 6.38 8.85 -29.45
CA GLY A 12 7.77 9.15 -29.13
C GLY A 12 8.43 10.32 -29.86
N ILE A 13 9.72 10.45 -29.50
CA ILE A 13 10.92 10.99 -30.19
C ILE A 13 11.07 12.52 -30.31
N SER A 14 12.12 13.08 -29.66
CA SER A 14 13.34 13.65 -30.29
C SER A 14 14.13 14.52 -29.30
N VAL A 15 15.37 14.14 -28.96
CA VAL A 15 16.31 15.01 -28.23
C VAL A 15 17.13 15.80 -29.25
N ALA A 16 16.94 17.12 -29.30
CA ALA A 16 17.81 18.03 -30.04
C ALA A 16 18.89 18.57 -29.08
N ALA A 17 20.15 18.24 -29.34
CA ALA A 17 21.29 18.78 -28.58
C ALA A 17 21.70 20.15 -29.16
N ALA A 18 21.58 21.21 -28.36
CA ALA A 18 22.12 22.53 -28.68
C ALA A 18 23.43 22.77 -27.91
N LEU A 19 24.54 22.96 -28.64
CA LEU A 19 25.83 23.36 -28.08
C LEU A 19 25.84 24.88 -27.85
N LEU A 20 26.00 25.32 -26.60
CA LEU A 20 26.19 26.73 -26.25
C LEU A 20 27.67 27.04 -25.97
N ALA A 21 28.19 28.05 -26.67
CA ALA A 21 29.52 28.62 -26.43
C ALA A 21 29.48 29.57 -25.23
N ILE A 22 30.32 29.33 -24.21
CA ILE A 22 30.40 30.15 -23.00
C ILE A 22 31.45 31.25 -23.18
N GLY A 23 31.00 32.51 -23.13
CA GLY A 23 31.85 33.70 -22.94
C GLY A 23 32.01 34.01 -21.45
N ALA A 24 33.24 34.37 -21.05
CA ALA A 24 33.64 34.54 -19.65
C ALA A 24 33.03 35.78 -18.98
N ALA A 25 32.23 35.57 -17.93
CA ALA A 25 31.93 36.56 -16.88
C ALA A 25 31.53 35.86 -15.57
N GLY A 26 32.21 36.18 -14.46
CA GLY A 26 31.82 35.83 -13.08
C GLY A 26 31.96 34.36 -12.67
N CYS A 27 33.08 33.96 -12.05
CA CYS A 27 33.31 32.56 -11.65
C CYS A 27 32.29 32.00 -10.63
N SER A 28 31.54 32.83 -9.90
CA SER A 28 30.44 32.40 -9.02
C SER A 28 29.14 32.14 -9.79
N ASP A 29 28.76 33.03 -10.70
CA ASP A 29 27.55 32.86 -11.51
C ASP A 29 27.70 31.73 -12.54
N VAL A 30 28.94 31.50 -13.02
CA VAL A 30 29.25 30.40 -13.94
C VAL A 30 29.25 29.05 -13.23
N THR A 31 29.64 28.98 -11.96
CA THR A 31 29.60 27.71 -11.22
C THR A 31 28.16 27.30 -10.92
N ASP A 32 27.34 28.21 -10.41
CA ASP A 32 25.91 27.96 -10.18
C ASP A 32 25.16 27.62 -11.49
N ALA A 33 25.51 28.28 -12.60
CA ALA A 33 24.92 27.98 -13.91
C ALA A 33 25.38 26.62 -14.47
N VAL A 34 26.63 26.22 -14.24
CA VAL A 34 27.16 24.92 -14.65
C VAL A 34 26.55 23.80 -13.80
N ASP A 35 26.39 24.00 -12.49
CA ASP A 35 25.73 23.04 -11.60
C ASP A 35 24.24 22.89 -11.96
N SER A 36 23.54 24.01 -12.18
CA SER A 36 22.15 23.99 -12.67
C SER A 36 22.01 23.28 -14.03
N ALA A 37 22.97 23.47 -14.94
CA ALA A 37 22.98 22.79 -16.24
C ALA A 37 23.26 21.29 -16.11
N LYS A 38 24.14 20.91 -15.17
CA LYS A 38 24.46 19.51 -14.87
C LYS A 38 23.26 18.79 -14.24
N ASP A 39 22.58 19.43 -13.29
CA ASP A 39 21.37 18.91 -12.67
C ASP A 39 20.25 18.76 -13.71
N GLY A 40 20.10 19.74 -14.61
CA GLY A 40 19.17 19.67 -15.74
C GLY A 40 19.47 18.50 -16.69
N ALA A 41 20.75 18.27 -17.02
CA ALA A 41 21.16 17.15 -17.86
C ALA A 41 20.95 15.79 -17.17
N GLN A 42 21.23 15.69 -15.87
CA GLN A 42 20.99 14.50 -15.07
C GLN A 42 19.50 14.16 -15.00
N LYS A 43 18.66 15.17 -14.77
CA LYS A 43 17.20 15.02 -14.77
C LYS A 43 16.67 14.50 -16.10
N VAL A 44 17.14 15.05 -17.23
CA VAL A 44 16.78 14.58 -18.57
C VAL A 44 17.24 13.14 -18.80
N ALA A 45 18.45 12.78 -18.36
CA ALA A 45 18.98 11.42 -18.50
C ALA A 45 18.21 10.39 -17.67
N ARG A 46 17.57 10.82 -16.58
CA ARG A 46 16.73 10.01 -15.68
C ARG A 46 15.25 9.96 -16.10
N GLN A 47 14.85 10.73 -17.11
CA GLN A 47 13.48 10.68 -17.63
C GLN A 47 13.18 9.31 -18.23
N ARG A 48 12.12 8.71 -17.75
CA ARG A 48 11.60 7.42 -18.21
C ARG A 48 10.10 7.51 -18.40
N SER A 49 9.58 6.55 -19.14
CA SER A 49 8.13 6.36 -19.17
C SER A 49 7.71 5.71 -17.86
N VAL A 50 6.50 6.03 -17.38
CA VAL A 50 5.88 5.27 -16.28
C VAL A 50 5.78 3.76 -16.60
N PHE A 51 5.79 3.37 -17.89
CA PHE A 51 5.76 1.97 -18.35
C PHE A 51 7.10 1.23 -18.26
N SER A 52 8.15 1.90 -17.82
CA SER A 52 9.46 1.26 -17.58
C SER A 52 9.84 1.28 -16.11
N LEU A 53 8.84 1.38 -15.22
CA LEU A 53 9.07 1.25 -13.79
C LEU A 53 9.13 -0.23 -13.44
N ASP A 54 10.25 -0.63 -12.86
CA ASP A 54 10.43 -1.96 -12.29
C ASP A 54 10.17 -1.92 -10.78
N VAL A 55 9.85 -3.09 -10.19
CA VAL A 55 9.73 -3.21 -8.73
C VAL A 55 11.02 -2.73 -8.05
N GLY A 56 10.87 -1.78 -7.14
CA GLY A 56 11.95 -1.13 -6.40
C GLY A 56 12.34 0.24 -6.91
N ASP A 57 11.90 0.64 -8.12
CA ASP A 57 12.21 1.97 -8.65
C ASP A 57 11.55 3.08 -7.83
N CYS A 58 12.37 4.03 -7.40
CA CYS A 58 11.95 5.27 -6.76
C CYS A 58 11.86 6.37 -7.81
N TYR A 59 10.78 7.16 -7.79
CA TYR A 59 10.49 8.09 -8.87
C TYR A 59 9.82 9.39 -8.43
N ASN A 60 9.96 10.40 -9.29
CA ASN A 60 9.25 11.67 -9.23
C ASN A 60 8.43 11.87 -10.52
N PRO A 61 7.11 12.05 -10.45
CA PRO A 61 6.30 12.46 -11.60
C PRO A 61 6.76 13.81 -12.15
N ASN A 62 6.90 13.94 -13.47
CA ASN A 62 7.16 15.25 -14.08
C ASN A 62 5.84 15.94 -14.43
N GLY A 63 5.34 16.80 -13.53
CA GLY A 63 4.20 17.69 -13.78
C GLY A 63 3.25 17.83 -12.58
N LYS A 64 2.56 18.97 -12.47
CA LYS A 64 1.46 19.14 -11.52
C LYS A 64 0.20 18.52 -12.13
N ALA A 65 -0.47 17.68 -11.37
CA ALA A 65 -1.67 16.92 -11.73
C ALA A 65 -2.70 17.70 -12.57
N GLU A 66 -2.67 17.53 -13.90
CA GLU A 66 -3.82 17.50 -14.80
C GLU A 66 -3.48 16.62 -16.03
N GLY A 67 -3.81 15.32 -15.94
CA GLY A 67 -4.12 14.47 -17.09
C GLY A 67 -3.00 13.92 -17.99
N THR A 68 -1.71 14.24 -17.81
CA THR A 68 -0.65 13.78 -18.75
C THR A 68 0.75 13.55 -18.14
N ALA A 69 0.85 12.97 -16.94
CA ALA A 69 2.17 12.57 -16.40
C ALA A 69 2.66 11.25 -17.04
N TYR A 70 3.21 11.33 -18.26
CA TYR A 70 3.83 10.19 -18.97
C TYR A 70 5.33 10.04 -18.72
N ALA A 71 5.96 11.09 -18.19
CA ALA A 71 7.37 11.13 -17.91
C ALA A 71 7.57 11.13 -16.39
N ILE A 72 8.26 10.12 -15.90
CA ILE A 72 8.75 10.05 -14.52
C ILE A 72 10.26 10.24 -14.53
N GLU A 73 10.81 10.76 -13.45
CA GLU A 73 12.23 10.78 -13.20
C GLU A 73 12.56 9.64 -12.23
N ILE A 74 13.29 8.62 -12.68
CA ILE A 74 13.79 7.59 -11.76
C ILE A 74 14.98 8.18 -10.99
N VAL A 75 14.91 8.11 -9.67
CA VAL A 75 15.94 8.62 -8.76
C VAL A 75 16.39 7.51 -7.81
N PRO A 76 17.65 7.56 -7.32
CA PRO A 76 18.06 6.74 -6.19
C PRO A 76 17.10 6.90 -5.01
N CYS A 77 16.74 5.81 -4.34
CA CYS A 77 15.79 5.85 -3.23
C CYS A 77 16.29 6.61 -2.00
N ASP A 78 17.59 6.84 -1.85
CA ASP A 78 18.14 7.71 -0.81
C ASP A 78 17.99 9.21 -1.13
N GLU A 79 17.68 9.56 -2.38
CA GLU A 79 17.24 10.90 -2.77
C GLU A 79 15.74 11.10 -2.45
N ALA A 80 15.30 12.36 -2.45
CA ALA A 80 13.89 12.69 -2.25
C ALA A 80 13.04 12.25 -3.44
N HIS A 81 12.01 11.45 -3.18
CA HIS A 81 11.09 10.93 -4.20
C HIS A 81 9.63 10.94 -3.74
N GLU A 82 8.72 10.97 -4.72
CA GLU A 82 7.27 10.97 -4.47
C GLU A 82 6.69 9.57 -4.41
N GLY A 83 7.29 8.58 -5.07
CA GLY A 83 6.79 7.21 -5.00
C GLY A 83 7.85 6.14 -5.26
N GLN A 84 7.52 4.92 -4.85
CA GLN A 84 8.30 3.71 -5.11
C GLN A 84 7.39 2.59 -5.59
N VAL A 85 7.81 1.88 -6.64
CA VAL A 85 7.10 0.68 -7.10
C VAL A 85 7.40 -0.47 -6.17
N VAL A 86 6.35 -1.10 -5.64
CA VAL A 86 6.44 -2.16 -4.62
C VAL A 86 5.87 -3.49 -5.10
N GLY A 87 5.24 -3.50 -6.26
CA GLY A 87 4.72 -4.72 -6.87
C GLY A 87 4.41 -4.51 -8.34
N GLU A 88 4.42 -5.60 -9.09
CA GLU A 88 3.98 -5.62 -10.47
C GLU A 88 3.32 -6.95 -10.78
N PHE A 89 2.28 -6.92 -11.60
CA PHE A 89 1.68 -8.13 -12.16
C PHE A 89 1.04 -7.87 -13.53
N ALA A 90 0.82 -8.94 -14.30
CA ALA A 90 0.02 -8.87 -15.52
C ALA A 90 -1.43 -9.30 -15.25
N ILE A 91 -2.38 -8.63 -15.90
CA ILE A 91 -3.77 -9.07 -15.96
C ILE A 91 -3.89 -10.16 -17.03
N ASP A 92 -4.02 -11.41 -16.58
CA ASP A 92 -4.09 -12.58 -17.44
C ASP A 92 -5.51 -12.87 -17.97
N GLU A 93 -6.52 -12.10 -17.54
CA GLU A 93 -7.92 -12.29 -17.92
C GLU A 93 -8.19 -11.89 -19.38
N GLY A 94 -8.09 -12.87 -20.26
CA GLY A 94 -8.61 -12.79 -21.63
C GLY A 94 -7.84 -11.84 -22.56
N LYS A 95 -8.24 -11.86 -23.84
CA LYS A 95 -7.66 -10.95 -24.85
C LYS A 95 -8.34 -9.59 -24.87
N GLU A 96 -9.59 -9.53 -24.43
CA GLU A 96 -10.42 -8.32 -24.43
C GLU A 96 -10.10 -7.45 -23.22
N TYR A 97 -10.21 -6.13 -23.39
CA TYR A 97 -9.98 -5.19 -22.31
C TYR A 97 -11.16 -5.25 -21.32
N PRO A 98 -10.94 -5.52 -20.02
CA PRO A 98 -12.01 -5.64 -19.02
C PRO A 98 -12.81 -4.36 -18.78
N GLY A 99 -12.32 -3.22 -19.28
CA GLY A 99 -12.82 -1.89 -18.93
C GLY A 99 -12.04 -1.30 -17.75
N ASP A 100 -12.09 0.03 -17.61
CA ASP A 100 -11.32 0.75 -16.59
C ASP A 100 -11.72 0.29 -15.18
N ASP A 101 -13.01 0.08 -14.94
CA ASP A 101 -13.54 -0.39 -13.65
C ASP A 101 -13.06 -1.82 -13.34
N GLY A 102 -13.14 -2.74 -14.30
CA GLY A 102 -12.68 -4.12 -14.11
C GLY A 102 -11.18 -4.21 -13.84
N VAL A 103 -10.38 -3.40 -14.54
CA VAL A 103 -8.94 -3.29 -14.29
C VAL A 103 -8.65 -2.71 -12.90
N SER A 104 -9.42 -1.70 -12.48
CA SER A 104 -9.26 -1.08 -11.15
C SER A 104 -9.60 -2.06 -10.04
N THR A 105 -10.70 -2.82 -10.17
CA THR A 105 -11.06 -3.89 -9.22
C THR A 105 -9.93 -4.92 -9.07
N ILE A 106 -9.37 -5.38 -10.19
CA ILE A 106 -8.24 -6.33 -10.15
C ILE A 106 -7.01 -5.70 -9.45
N ALA A 107 -6.76 -4.41 -9.65
CA ALA A 107 -5.66 -3.71 -8.99
C ALA A 107 -5.92 -3.49 -7.49
N ASP A 108 -7.14 -3.11 -7.11
CA ASP A 108 -7.56 -2.95 -5.71
C ASP A 108 -7.41 -4.25 -4.93
N ASP A 109 -7.68 -5.40 -5.56
CA ASP A 109 -7.55 -6.71 -4.93
C ASP A 109 -6.08 -7.17 -4.83
N ARG A 110 -5.28 -6.95 -5.87
CA ARG A 110 -3.93 -7.54 -5.98
C ARG A 110 -2.82 -6.64 -5.45
N CYS A 111 -2.93 -5.31 -5.59
CA CYS A 111 -1.86 -4.42 -5.19
C CYS A 111 -1.59 -4.40 -3.68
N PRO A 112 -2.58 -4.46 -2.77
CA PRO A 112 -2.33 -4.58 -1.34
C PRO A 112 -1.48 -5.82 -1.02
N VAL A 113 -1.78 -6.96 -1.66
CA VAL A 113 -1.06 -8.22 -1.48
C VAL A 113 0.39 -8.11 -1.95
N GLU A 114 0.64 -7.54 -3.14
CA GLU A 114 2.02 -7.35 -3.61
C GLU A 114 2.79 -6.33 -2.76
N ALA A 115 2.14 -5.24 -2.36
CA ALA A 115 2.72 -4.22 -1.50
C ALA A 115 3.13 -4.77 -0.13
N GLN A 116 2.30 -5.62 0.49
CA GLN A 116 2.63 -6.25 1.76
C GLN A 116 3.82 -7.22 1.65
N LYS A 117 4.04 -7.90 0.52
CA LYS A 117 5.24 -8.74 0.34
C LYS A 117 6.52 -7.91 0.33
N TYR A 118 6.44 -6.66 -0.11
CA TYR A 118 7.58 -5.74 -0.21
C TYR A 118 7.79 -4.94 1.10
N SER A 119 6.69 -4.46 1.67
CA SER A 119 6.61 -3.65 2.89
C SER A 119 5.63 -4.25 3.90
N PRO A 120 5.97 -5.34 4.63
CA PRO A 120 5.01 -6.05 5.45
C PRO A 120 4.52 -5.25 6.67
N ASP A 121 5.33 -4.32 7.18
CA ASP A 121 4.96 -3.42 8.27
C ASP A 121 4.42 -2.09 7.72
N THR A 122 3.12 -2.00 7.49
CA THR A 122 2.46 -0.79 6.97
C THR A 122 2.53 0.39 7.94
N TRP A 123 2.69 0.14 9.25
CA TRP A 123 2.86 1.21 10.25
C TRP A 123 4.24 1.87 10.19
N ALA A 124 5.21 1.21 9.54
CA ALA A 124 6.54 1.75 9.32
C ALA A 124 6.61 2.68 8.08
N LEU A 125 5.52 2.77 7.30
CA LEU A 125 5.48 3.64 6.14
C LEU A 125 5.62 5.11 6.55
N PRO A 126 6.30 5.94 5.74
CA PRO A 126 6.36 7.37 6.00
C PRO A 126 4.97 8.00 6.04
N LYS A 127 4.78 8.99 6.92
CA LYS A 127 3.48 9.66 7.07
C LYS A 127 3.01 10.27 5.75
N GLY A 128 1.77 9.97 5.37
CA GLY A 128 1.16 10.48 4.14
C GLY A 128 1.60 9.74 2.88
N VAL A 129 2.26 8.59 3.02
CA VAL A 129 2.49 7.65 1.91
C VAL A 129 1.33 6.64 1.90
N ALA A 130 0.69 6.49 0.75
CA ALA A 130 -0.45 5.60 0.55
C ALA A 130 -0.25 4.72 -0.69
N LEU A 131 -0.96 3.59 -0.73
CA LEU A 131 -0.91 2.70 -1.88
C LEU A 131 -1.64 3.34 -3.07
N PHE A 132 -1.04 3.23 -4.24
CA PHE A 132 -1.54 3.66 -5.53
C PHE A 132 -1.18 2.61 -6.59
N TYR A 133 -1.74 2.75 -7.79
CA TYR A 133 -1.39 1.87 -8.91
C TYR A 133 -1.46 2.57 -10.26
N TYR A 134 -0.59 2.12 -11.16
CA TYR A 134 -0.67 2.42 -12.58
C TYR A 134 -1.24 1.23 -13.33
N THR A 135 -2.35 1.44 -14.04
CA THR A 135 -3.11 0.38 -14.72
C THR A 135 -3.09 0.53 -16.24
N PRO A 136 -3.22 -0.57 -17.00
CA PRO A 136 -3.28 -0.52 -18.45
C PRO A 136 -4.51 0.25 -18.91
N THR A 137 -4.40 1.03 -19.99
CA THR A 137 -5.57 1.55 -20.71
C THR A 137 -5.96 0.66 -21.86
N LYS A 138 -7.18 0.85 -22.36
CA LYS A 138 -7.66 0.27 -23.61
C LYS A 138 -6.68 0.43 -24.78
N GLU A 139 -6.05 1.59 -24.94
CA GLU A 139 -5.11 1.85 -26.03
C GLU A 139 -3.83 1.02 -25.87
N SER A 140 -3.23 1.05 -24.68
CA SER A 140 -2.03 0.24 -24.39
C SER A 140 -2.32 -1.26 -24.46
N TRP A 141 -3.53 -1.66 -24.03
CA TRP A 141 -4.02 -3.03 -24.07
C TRP A 141 -4.14 -3.55 -25.50
N ALA A 142 -4.62 -2.71 -26.44
CA ALA A 142 -4.67 -3.05 -27.85
C ALA A 142 -3.28 -3.34 -28.45
N THR A 143 -2.23 -2.82 -27.83
CA THR A 143 -0.82 -3.06 -28.21
C THR A 143 -0.10 -4.12 -27.36
N GLY A 144 -0.83 -4.80 -26.47
CA GLY A 144 -0.30 -5.94 -25.68
C GLY A 144 0.09 -5.62 -24.24
N ASP A 145 -0.08 -4.38 -23.78
CA ASP A 145 0.20 -4.01 -22.40
C ASP A 145 -0.86 -4.61 -21.45
N ARG A 146 -0.40 -5.36 -20.45
CA ARG A 146 -1.25 -6.01 -19.43
C ARG A 146 -0.76 -5.69 -18.02
N ALA A 147 0.30 -4.89 -17.88
CA ALA A 147 1.02 -4.73 -16.62
C ALA A 147 0.30 -3.73 -15.72
N VAL A 148 0.15 -4.08 -14.45
CA VAL A 148 -0.24 -3.19 -13.35
C VAL A 148 0.97 -3.02 -12.44
N SER A 149 1.35 -1.78 -12.17
CA SER A 149 2.43 -1.43 -11.24
C SER A 149 1.81 -0.87 -9.97
N CYS A 150 2.07 -1.52 -8.84
CA CYS A 150 1.61 -1.12 -7.52
C CYS A 150 2.68 -0.25 -6.85
N THR A 151 2.30 0.91 -6.34
CA THR A 151 3.26 1.91 -5.84
C THR A 151 2.84 2.47 -4.50
N TYR A 152 3.80 2.70 -3.61
CA TYR A 152 3.56 3.59 -2.47
C TYR A 152 3.94 5.02 -2.88
N THR A 153 3.03 5.95 -2.71
CA THR A 153 3.18 7.35 -3.16
C THR A 153 2.83 8.31 -2.04
N ALA A 154 3.65 9.35 -1.86
CA ALA A 154 3.36 10.46 -0.96
C ALA A 154 2.20 11.31 -1.51
N GLU A 155 1.18 11.53 -0.69
CA GLU A 155 0.07 12.44 -1.02
C GLU A 155 0.55 13.89 -1.19
N LYS A 156 1.58 14.27 -0.43
CA LYS A 156 2.19 15.61 -0.45
C LYS A 156 3.69 15.52 -0.15
N GLY A 157 4.47 16.28 -0.91
CA GLY A 157 5.91 16.37 -0.70
C GLY A 157 6.62 15.08 -1.14
N THR A 158 7.72 14.77 -0.49
CA THR A 158 8.61 13.64 -0.84
C THR A 158 9.07 12.91 0.41
N PHE A 159 9.52 11.68 0.23
CA PHE A 159 10.23 10.89 1.24
C PHE A 159 11.56 10.38 0.68
N SER A 160 12.39 9.81 1.56
CA SER A 160 13.68 9.22 1.21
C SER A 160 13.86 7.92 2.00
N GLY A 161 14.69 7.04 1.46
CA GLY A 161 14.85 5.66 1.90
C GLY A 161 13.99 4.70 1.08
N SER A 162 14.50 3.48 0.87
CA SER A 162 13.73 2.40 0.24
C SER A 162 12.69 1.85 1.22
N LEU A 163 11.51 1.53 0.70
CA LEU A 163 10.44 0.83 1.40
C LEU A 163 10.62 -0.70 1.36
N GLU A 164 11.70 -1.23 0.75
CA GLU A 164 11.99 -2.67 0.74
C GLU A 164 12.37 -3.18 2.14
N THR A 165 11.38 -3.36 3.01
CA THR A 165 11.60 -3.71 4.41
C THR A 165 11.52 -5.21 4.67
N ALA A 166 10.82 -5.96 3.81
CA ALA A 166 10.62 -7.41 3.97
C ALA A 166 11.93 -8.19 4.21
N LYS A 167 13.00 -7.85 3.47
CA LYS A 167 14.31 -8.54 3.56
C LYS A 167 15.03 -8.32 4.89
N SER A 168 14.62 -7.32 5.67
CA SER A 168 15.26 -6.94 6.93
C SER A 168 14.55 -7.50 8.17
N LEU A 169 13.36 -8.08 8.01
CA LEU A 169 12.56 -8.60 9.11
C LEU A 169 13.09 -9.94 9.63
N LYS A 170 12.98 -10.12 10.93
CA LYS A 170 13.25 -11.39 11.61
C LYS A 170 12.07 -12.35 11.47
N PRO A 171 12.28 -13.68 11.58
CA PRO A 171 11.19 -14.66 11.47
C PRO A 171 10.00 -14.40 12.39
N GLU A 172 10.23 -14.00 13.64
CA GLU A 172 9.18 -13.67 14.60
C GLU A 172 8.38 -12.41 14.21
N GLN A 173 9.04 -11.43 13.58
CA GLN A 173 8.39 -10.22 13.07
C GLN A 173 7.52 -10.54 11.85
N ILE A 174 8.02 -11.37 10.94
CA ILE A 174 7.26 -11.86 9.77
C ILE A 174 6.01 -12.60 10.24
N THR A 175 6.18 -13.55 11.17
CA THR A 175 5.07 -14.34 11.73
C THR A 175 3.98 -13.44 12.34
N TYR A 176 4.41 -12.42 13.11
CA TYR A 176 3.48 -11.47 13.69
C TYR A 176 2.75 -10.64 12.61
N LEU A 177 3.48 -10.08 11.64
CA LEU A 177 2.92 -9.21 10.60
C LEU A 177 1.99 -9.97 9.65
N GLU A 178 2.34 -11.19 9.23
CA GLU A 178 1.50 -12.03 8.38
C GLU A 178 0.14 -12.28 9.04
N GLY A 179 0.12 -12.68 10.31
CA GLY A 179 -1.14 -12.91 11.02
C GLY A 179 -1.93 -11.63 11.29
N SER A 180 -1.25 -10.54 11.68
CA SER A 180 -1.91 -9.25 11.92
C SER A 180 -2.52 -8.68 10.65
N ASN A 181 -1.80 -8.75 9.51
CA ASN A 181 -2.30 -8.28 8.22
C ASN A 181 -3.46 -9.16 7.73
N ALA A 182 -3.39 -10.48 7.92
CA ALA A 182 -4.50 -11.37 7.56
C ALA A 182 -5.79 -11.07 8.34
N VAL A 183 -5.69 -10.68 9.62
CA VAL A 183 -6.86 -10.24 10.41
C VAL A 183 -7.46 -8.95 9.86
N TYR A 184 -6.60 -7.98 9.52
CA TYR A 184 -7.02 -6.72 8.90
C TYR A 184 -7.70 -6.98 7.54
N GLU A 185 -7.08 -7.77 6.67
CA GLU A 185 -7.64 -8.14 5.38
C GLU A 185 -8.97 -8.88 5.52
N ALA A 186 -9.08 -9.84 6.44
CA ALA A 186 -10.33 -10.54 6.68
C ALA A 186 -11.46 -9.57 7.09
N LEU A 187 -11.15 -8.53 7.88
CA LEU A 187 -12.13 -7.52 8.27
C LEU A 187 -12.57 -6.66 7.07
N TRP A 188 -11.65 -6.18 6.24
CA TRP A 188 -11.96 -5.24 5.15
C TRP A 188 -12.46 -5.90 3.87
N ALA A 189 -11.94 -7.08 3.52
CA ALA A 189 -12.38 -7.81 2.33
C ALA A 189 -13.79 -8.41 2.47
N ASN A 190 -14.27 -8.57 3.71
CA ASN A 190 -15.58 -9.16 4.01
C ASN A 190 -16.56 -8.14 4.59
N GLN A 191 -16.47 -6.87 4.21
CA GLN A 191 -17.43 -5.86 4.65
C GLN A 191 -18.86 -6.22 4.18
N PRO A 192 -19.88 -6.06 5.04
CA PRO A 192 -21.27 -6.32 4.70
C PRO A 192 -21.80 -5.34 3.65
N GLU A 193 -22.84 -5.72 2.91
CA GLU A 193 -23.45 -4.86 1.88
C GLU A 193 -24.25 -3.69 2.49
N LYS A 194 -24.66 -3.83 3.75
CA LYS A 194 -25.40 -2.81 4.50
C LYS A 194 -24.63 -2.39 5.73
N ASP A 195 -24.71 -1.11 6.05
CA ASP A 195 -24.04 -0.51 7.21
C ASP A 195 -24.77 -0.81 8.54
N THR A 196 -25.82 -1.66 8.53
CA THR A 196 -26.53 -2.07 9.75
C THR A 196 -26.67 -3.59 9.82
N VAL A 197 -26.47 -4.15 11.02
CA VAL A 197 -26.58 -5.60 11.25
C VAL A 197 -27.98 -6.11 10.93
N GLU A 198 -29.03 -5.33 11.20
CA GLU A 198 -30.42 -5.70 10.86
C GLU A 198 -30.66 -5.73 9.34
N GLY A 199 -29.92 -4.92 8.60
CA GLY A 199 -30.02 -4.83 7.14
C GLY A 199 -29.30 -5.97 6.42
N ASP A 200 -28.23 -6.51 7.02
CA ASP A 200 -27.40 -7.55 6.43
C ASP A 200 -26.74 -8.49 7.47
N LEU A 201 -27.54 -9.09 8.34
CA LEU A 201 -27.02 -9.99 9.38
C LEU A 201 -26.19 -11.15 8.77
N ALA A 202 -26.53 -11.60 7.56
CA ALA A 202 -25.79 -12.64 6.88
C ALA A 202 -24.37 -12.20 6.51
N GLY A 203 -24.21 -11.00 5.92
CA GLY A 203 -22.90 -10.42 5.59
C GLY A 203 -22.04 -10.19 6.82
N TYR A 204 -22.60 -9.60 7.88
CA TYR A 204 -21.90 -9.42 9.16
C TYR A 204 -21.44 -10.75 9.79
N LYS A 205 -22.26 -11.80 9.70
CA LYS A 205 -21.87 -13.13 10.17
C LYS A 205 -20.76 -13.76 9.33
N ALA A 206 -20.77 -13.57 8.02
CA ALA A 206 -19.72 -14.02 7.12
C ALA A 206 -18.39 -13.31 7.41
N GLN A 207 -18.42 -11.98 7.61
CA GLN A 207 -17.26 -11.23 8.07
C GLN A 207 -16.71 -11.78 9.39
N ALA A 208 -17.61 -12.01 10.35
CA ALA A 208 -17.22 -12.52 11.66
C ALA A 208 -16.58 -13.90 11.61
N GLU A 209 -17.03 -14.77 10.70
CA GLU A 209 -16.43 -16.08 10.45
C GLU A 209 -15.02 -15.94 9.86
N ALA A 210 -14.85 -15.07 8.85
CA ALA A 210 -13.54 -14.83 8.24
C ALA A 210 -12.53 -14.24 9.23
N VAL A 211 -12.93 -13.24 10.03
CA VAL A 211 -12.07 -12.63 11.06
C VAL A 211 -11.73 -13.62 12.16
N ALA A 212 -12.68 -14.45 12.59
CA ALA A 212 -12.42 -15.52 13.56
C ALA A 212 -11.37 -16.51 13.06
N ALA A 213 -11.45 -16.93 11.80
CA ALA A 213 -10.47 -17.86 11.21
C ALA A 213 -9.08 -17.23 11.10
N ALA A 214 -9.00 -15.95 10.69
CA ALA A 214 -7.73 -15.21 10.65
C ALA A 214 -7.12 -15.03 12.04
N LEU A 215 -7.95 -14.75 13.07
CA LEU A 215 -7.49 -14.63 14.45
C LEU A 215 -6.97 -15.95 15.00
N ASP A 216 -7.64 -17.07 14.73
CA ASP A 216 -7.13 -18.40 15.12
C ASP A 216 -5.76 -18.66 14.50
N ALA A 217 -5.61 -18.43 13.19
CA ALA A 217 -4.33 -18.59 12.50
C ALA A 217 -3.23 -17.67 13.07
N HIS A 218 -3.57 -16.42 13.41
CA HIS A 218 -2.63 -15.49 14.03
C HIS A 218 -2.23 -15.95 15.44
N VAL A 219 -3.19 -16.38 16.26
CA VAL A 219 -2.93 -16.92 17.61
C VAL A 219 -2.02 -18.15 17.53
N ASP A 220 -2.31 -19.09 16.64
CA ASP A 220 -1.51 -20.29 16.42
C ASP A 220 -0.08 -19.94 15.96
N GLY A 221 0.06 -18.96 15.04
CA GLY A 221 1.37 -18.47 14.60
C GLY A 221 2.19 -17.86 15.74
N LEU A 222 1.53 -17.15 16.67
CA LEU A 222 2.17 -16.55 17.84
C LEU A 222 2.56 -17.56 18.93
N ASP A 223 2.17 -18.84 18.84
CA ASP A 223 2.58 -19.85 19.83
C ASP A 223 4.09 -20.05 19.91
N GLY A 224 4.79 -19.91 18.78
CA GLY A 224 6.24 -20.00 18.69
C GLY A 224 7.00 -18.69 18.95
N VAL A 225 6.29 -17.57 19.18
CA VAL A 225 6.92 -16.26 19.36
C VAL A 225 7.08 -15.96 20.85
N GLU A 226 8.32 -15.78 21.29
CA GLU A 226 8.64 -15.44 22.68
C GLU A 226 8.33 -13.97 22.99
N GLY A 227 7.95 -13.69 24.23
CA GLY A 227 7.68 -12.32 24.69
C GLY A 227 6.54 -12.25 25.72
N ALA A 228 6.70 -11.40 26.73
CA ALA A 228 5.67 -11.22 27.74
C ALA A 228 4.48 -10.41 27.20
N GLU A 229 4.75 -9.38 26.39
CA GLU A 229 3.71 -8.58 25.75
C GLU A 229 3.07 -9.32 24.57
N VAL A 230 3.84 -10.09 23.80
CA VAL A 230 3.32 -11.02 22.79
C VAL A 230 2.37 -12.04 23.42
N GLY A 231 2.75 -12.64 24.55
CA GLY A 231 1.89 -13.58 25.27
C GLY A 231 0.58 -12.96 25.76
N LYS A 232 0.60 -11.70 26.22
CA LYS A 232 -0.63 -10.96 26.58
C LYS A 232 -1.49 -10.68 25.35
N LEU A 233 -0.88 -10.25 24.24
CA LEU A 233 -1.61 -10.02 23.00
C LEU A 233 -2.28 -11.31 22.52
N ARG A 234 -1.56 -12.45 22.51
CA ARG A 234 -2.12 -13.75 22.14
C ARG A 234 -3.35 -14.11 22.98
N ALA A 235 -3.31 -13.86 24.29
CA ALA A 235 -4.47 -14.08 25.16
C ALA A 235 -5.66 -13.17 24.82
N THR A 236 -5.41 -11.89 24.52
CA THR A 236 -6.44 -10.95 24.04
C THR A 236 -7.05 -11.41 22.72
N LEU A 237 -6.22 -11.79 21.74
CA LEU A 237 -6.67 -12.26 20.44
C LEU A 237 -7.42 -13.60 20.52
N THR A 238 -7.04 -14.48 21.44
CA THR A 238 -7.79 -15.73 21.72
C THR A 238 -9.21 -15.42 22.21
N LYS A 239 -9.35 -14.42 23.10
CA LYS A 239 -10.66 -13.95 23.58
C LYS A 239 -11.45 -13.31 22.44
N ALA A 240 -10.81 -12.49 21.62
CA ALA A 240 -11.43 -11.89 20.44
C ALA A 240 -11.96 -12.96 19.48
N ALA A 241 -11.13 -13.95 19.12
CA ALA A 241 -11.51 -15.06 18.24
C ALA A 241 -12.75 -15.79 18.76
N GLY A 242 -12.80 -16.05 20.07
CA GLY A 242 -13.96 -16.67 20.70
C GLY A 242 -15.25 -15.84 20.59
N ASN A 243 -15.15 -14.52 20.65
CA ASN A 243 -16.30 -13.63 20.49
C ASN A 243 -16.70 -13.44 19.02
N TRP A 244 -15.73 -13.33 18.10
CA TRP A 244 -16.00 -13.33 16.66
C TRP A 244 -16.71 -14.62 16.21
N LYS A 245 -16.32 -15.80 16.73
CA LYS A 245 -17.05 -17.07 16.50
C LYS A 245 -18.48 -17.03 17.02
N LYS A 246 -18.74 -16.40 18.17
CA LYS A 246 -20.11 -16.23 18.68
C LYS A 246 -20.92 -15.30 17.79
N ALA A 247 -20.33 -14.21 17.32
CA ALA A 247 -20.97 -13.27 16.40
C ALA A 247 -21.33 -13.98 15.08
N ALA A 248 -20.41 -14.75 14.50
CA ALA A 248 -20.64 -15.57 13.32
C ALA A 248 -21.80 -16.58 13.47
N ASN A 249 -22.07 -17.03 14.71
CA ASN A 249 -23.13 -17.98 15.03
C ASN A 249 -24.36 -17.34 15.70
N ALA A 250 -24.45 -16.00 15.70
CA ALA A 250 -25.56 -15.29 16.34
C ALA A 250 -26.92 -15.66 15.72
N ALA A 251 -27.94 -15.80 16.57
CA ALA A 251 -29.29 -16.15 16.17
C ALA A 251 -30.04 -14.96 15.55
N ASP A 252 -29.73 -13.75 16.02
CA ASP A 252 -30.34 -12.48 15.63
C ASP A 252 -29.32 -11.33 15.81
N ALA A 253 -29.73 -10.10 15.46
CA ALA A 253 -28.90 -8.92 15.54
C ALA A 253 -28.48 -8.57 16.99
N ASP A 254 -29.38 -8.75 17.97
CA ASP A 254 -29.07 -8.47 19.39
C ASP A 254 -27.96 -9.40 19.89
N ALA A 255 -28.06 -10.71 19.61
CA ALA A 255 -27.02 -11.67 19.93
C ALA A 255 -25.71 -11.39 19.19
N PHE A 256 -25.78 -10.84 17.97
CA PHE A 256 -24.61 -10.44 17.19
C PHE A 256 -23.87 -9.30 17.89
N TYR A 257 -24.55 -8.18 18.21
CA TYR A 257 -23.91 -7.03 18.86
C TYR A 257 -23.25 -7.39 20.20
N ILE A 258 -23.93 -8.20 21.03
CA ILE A 258 -23.38 -8.67 22.32
C ILE A 258 -22.03 -9.38 22.15
N ALA A 259 -21.87 -10.11 21.05
CA ALA A 259 -20.63 -10.81 20.74
C ALA A 259 -19.62 -9.92 19.99
N TYR A 260 -20.09 -9.11 19.04
CA TYR A 260 -19.29 -8.29 18.15
C TYR A 260 -18.57 -7.16 18.89
N ASP A 261 -19.26 -6.39 19.73
CA ASP A 261 -18.68 -5.21 20.40
C ASP A 261 -17.39 -5.52 21.17
N PRO A 262 -17.35 -6.53 22.06
CA PRO A 262 -16.10 -6.90 22.73
C PRO A 262 -15.09 -7.53 21.76
N ALA A 263 -15.53 -8.22 20.71
CA ALA A 263 -14.63 -8.81 19.72
C ALA A 263 -13.88 -7.74 18.92
N PHE A 264 -14.59 -6.71 18.49
CA PHE A 264 -14.06 -5.56 17.76
C PHE A 264 -13.14 -4.71 18.65
N THR A 265 -13.52 -4.50 19.92
CA THR A 265 -12.69 -3.81 20.92
C THR A 265 -11.38 -4.53 21.19
N ASP A 266 -11.39 -5.87 21.22
CA ASP A 266 -10.20 -6.66 21.54
C ASP A 266 -9.18 -6.72 20.37
N ILE A 267 -9.58 -6.36 19.15
CA ILE A 267 -8.69 -6.22 17.98
C ILE A 267 -8.25 -4.77 17.68
N ASP A 268 -8.58 -3.82 18.57
CA ASP A 268 -8.13 -2.43 18.46
C ASP A 268 -6.59 -2.36 18.28
N PRO A 269 -6.11 -1.67 17.22
CA PRO A 269 -4.68 -1.49 16.93
C PRO A 269 -3.83 -1.13 18.15
N SER A 270 -4.34 -0.30 19.05
CA SER A 270 -3.65 0.14 20.27
C SER A 270 -3.31 -1.01 21.23
N LYS A 271 -4.06 -2.13 21.19
CA LYS A 271 -3.80 -3.34 21.99
C LYS A 271 -2.52 -4.05 21.57
N SER A 272 -2.10 -3.86 20.32
CA SER A 272 -0.92 -4.53 19.76
C SER A 272 0.40 -3.78 20.01
N VAL A 273 0.33 -2.48 20.33
CA VAL A 273 1.51 -1.59 20.44
C VAL A 273 2.59 -2.12 21.37
N ALA A 274 2.22 -2.72 22.51
CA ALA A 274 3.17 -3.28 23.47
C ALA A 274 3.93 -4.49 22.89
N ALA A 275 3.23 -5.40 22.21
CA ALA A 275 3.84 -6.55 21.54
C ALA A 275 4.70 -6.10 20.35
N ARG A 276 4.23 -5.14 19.54
CA ARG A 276 5.00 -4.55 18.44
C ARG A 276 6.30 -3.93 18.93
N LYS A 277 6.27 -3.20 20.06
CA LYS A 277 7.45 -2.66 20.71
C LYS A 277 8.42 -3.75 21.17
N GLU A 278 7.92 -4.83 21.77
CA GLU A 278 8.71 -5.98 22.20
C GLU A 278 9.40 -6.68 21.00
N LEU A 279 8.71 -6.76 19.86
CA LEU A 279 9.22 -7.31 18.60
C LEU A 279 10.10 -6.34 17.80
N GLY A 280 10.23 -5.07 18.23
CA GLY A 280 10.98 -4.05 17.51
C GLY A 280 10.35 -3.62 16.17
N LEU A 281 9.03 -3.65 16.08
CA LEU A 281 8.23 -3.17 14.94
C LEU A 281 7.80 -1.71 15.15
N ALA A 282 7.25 -1.07 14.10
CA ALA A 282 6.71 0.28 14.23
C ALA A 282 5.54 0.31 15.23
N THR A 283 5.50 1.33 16.10
CA THR A 283 4.54 1.40 17.23
C THR A 283 3.51 2.52 17.10
N THR A 284 3.61 3.34 16.05
CA THR A 284 2.67 4.44 15.82
C THR A 284 1.47 3.89 15.07
N VAL A 285 0.31 3.90 15.72
CA VAL A 285 -0.95 3.51 15.06
C VAL A 285 -1.23 4.52 13.92
N PRO A 286 -1.48 4.05 12.69
CA PRO A 286 -1.91 4.89 11.58
C PRO A 286 -3.18 5.68 11.93
N ALA A 287 -3.31 6.90 11.40
CA ALA A 287 -4.39 7.81 11.81
C ALA A 287 -5.76 7.34 11.34
N ASP A 288 -5.82 6.77 10.14
CA ASP A 288 -6.98 6.11 9.53
C ASP A 288 -7.42 4.89 10.34
N GLU A 289 -6.47 4.05 10.77
CA GLU A 289 -6.78 2.96 11.70
C GLU A 289 -7.28 3.49 13.06
N ALA A 290 -6.68 4.55 13.60
CA ALA A 290 -7.12 5.12 14.87
C ALA A 290 -8.54 5.71 14.81
N GLU A 291 -8.96 6.25 13.66
CA GLU A 291 -10.29 6.83 13.46
C GLU A 291 -11.39 5.76 13.52
N VAL A 292 -11.16 4.59 12.91
CA VAL A 292 -12.11 3.47 12.86
C VAL A 292 -12.48 2.92 14.24
N TRP A 293 -11.54 2.96 15.21
CA TRP A 293 -11.78 2.49 16.58
C TRP A 293 -12.11 3.61 17.58
N ALA A 294 -12.07 4.87 17.15
CA ALA A 294 -12.44 6.01 17.99
C ALA A 294 -13.94 6.38 17.88
N SER A 295 -14.64 5.85 16.86
CA SER A 295 -16.08 6.03 16.61
C SER A 295 -16.93 5.07 17.42
#